data_AF-A0A9J7ZSK6-F1
#
_entry.id   AF-A0A9J7ZSK6-F1
#
_cell.length_a   1.000
_cell.length_b   1.000
_cell.length_c   1.000
_cell.angle_alpha   90.00
_cell.angle_beta   90.00
_cell.angle_gamma   90.00
#
_symmetry.space_group_name_H-M   'P 1'
#
loop_
_entity.id
_entity.type
_entity.pdbx_description
1 polymer ?
#
loop_
_entity_poly.entity_id
_entity_poly.type
_entity_poly.pdbx_seq_one_letter_code
_entity_poly.pdbx_strand_id
1 'polypeptide(L)'
;MVNLTTRFTDELMAQGLTKQILNLISDISVTREFERLQKERGLGNEKHRKEVTDLIKECRQSLAECLFAWTCQSPLSKEDTLTLIGHLEMVTAEADGSLDSVNLALVMSLLYCLDVSFLEQGTEDREGIHALPLLTEKQYVAAVHSRLVEGQAWKLPGLQAVVQLAWALSLRALSQLPQGAALVEFTEADEALADQALLGGVFLFLTEGILGSDGFSQEEFYTRRLHSLITDFLALMPMKVKQLRNRADEDARLIHMALQMGSEPPSSLRKDLDHLMILIGEFYSKDPFELELGLEFWCPSESLQHTSLTGSFLGVPLQRPPHKQVVLSKFVRQMGDLLPATLYIPYLCMLKGLANGPQCSHYCFSLLKTNGAPHENRQAGMSGSVVSWEHFFHSLMLYHENLRRDVPSADSMQYRHPPIRDITQRELEGLTAFLQLLTTIITWSENARLALCEHPQWTPVVVMLGLLQCSVQPVLKAQILHALAAFGKSPEIAASLWQSLEYTQILQTVKAPGQRQAAGIEVELNEIESSCEEYPLTRAFCHLISTLVESALPVNLGAGLRAPGFQPYLDFLRDSVFLAFPTRAYRRPAEKVCCSLLDKHVSYLSLTSIYGCVSLLTFYFTLCSGR
;
A
#
# COMPACT_ATOMS: atom_id res chain seq x y z
N MET A 1 -14.77 -5.09 -40.14
CA MET A 1 -14.94 -5.91 -38.92
C MET A 1 -15.41 -5.03 -37.77
N VAL A 2 -14.64 -4.01 -37.37
CA VAL A 2 -15.01 -3.02 -36.33
C VAL A 2 -16.43 -2.46 -36.53
N ASN A 3 -16.75 -1.86 -37.68
CA ASN A 3 -18.09 -1.31 -37.95
C ASN A 3 -19.25 -2.33 -37.87
N LEU A 4 -18.98 -3.62 -38.09
CA LEU A 4 -20.00 -4.66 -38.04
C LEU A 4 -20.22 -5.11 -36.59
N THR A 5 -19.14 -5.20 -35.82
CA THR A 5 -19.18 -5.44 -34.37
C THR A 5 -19.88 -4.29 -33.65
N THR A 6 -19.52 -3.03 -33.94
CA THR A 6 -20.14 -1.85 -33.32
C THR A 6 -21.65 -1.81 -33.56
N ARG A 7 -22.11 -1.99 -34.81
CA ARG A 7 -23.54 -2.03 -35.11
C ARG A 7 -24.28 -3.15 -34.36
N PHE A 8 -23.68 -4.33 -34.30
CA PHE A 8 -24.27 -5.45 -33.58
C PHE A 8 -24.38 -5.17 -32.08
N THR A 9 -23.33 -4.59 -31.47
CA THR A 9 -23.35 -4.24 -30.05
C THR A 9 -24.32 -3.09 -29.75
N ASP A 10 -24.44 -2.10 -30.65
CA ASP A 10 -25.43 -1.02 -30.55
C ASP A 10 -26.86 -1.57 -30.60
N GLU A 11 -27.13 -2.52 -31.51
CA GLU A 11 -28.43 -3.20 -31.61
C GLU A 11 -28.77 -3.99 -30.34
N LEU A 12 -27.79 -4.68 -29.74
CA LEU A 12 -27.99 -5.39 -28.47
C LEU A 12 -28.33 -4.43 -27.33
N MET A 13 -27.62 -3.31 -27.23
CA MET A 13 -27.90 -2.29 -26.22
C MET A 13 -29.28 -1.67 -26.43
N ALA A 14 -29.66 -1.37 -27.66
CA ALA A 14 -31.00 -0.88 -28.00
C ALA A 14 -32.12 -1.89 -27.67
N GLN A 15 -31.83 -3.19 -27.64
CA GLN A 15 -32.76 -4.25 -27.22
C GLN A 15 -32.85 -4.43 -25.70
N GLY A 16 -32.16 -3.59 -24.91
CA GLY A 16 -32.25 -3.61 -23.44
C GLY A 16 -31.26 -4.57 -22.76
N LEU A 17 -30.08 -4.76 -23.36
CA LEU A 17 -29.02 -5.64 -22.83
C LEU A 17 -28.70 -5.34 -21.36
N THR A 18 -28.61 -4.06 -20.96
CA THR A 18 -28.34 -3.66 -19.56
C THR A 18 -29.35 -4.28 -18.59
N LYS A 19 -30.64 -4.12 -18.86
CA LYS A 19 -31.72 -4.66 -18.01
C LYS A 19 -31.64 -6.19 -17.96
N GLN A 20 -31.36 -6.84 -19.09
CA GLN A 20 -31.20 -8.29 -19.15
C GLN A 20 -30.00 -8.79 -18.34
N ILE A 21 -28.83 -8.14 -18.45
CA ILE A 21 -27.63 -8.46 -17.68
C ILE A 21 -27.91 -8.35 -16.19
N LEU A 22 -28.47 -7.23 -15.73
CA LEU A 22 -28.73 -7.01 -14.30
C LEU A 22 -29.76 -7.99 -13.74
N ASN A 23 -30.78 -8.36 -14.52
CA ASN A 23 -31.73 -9.40 -14.14
C ASN A 23 -31.04 -10.77 -14.01
N LEU A 24 -30.20 -11.15 -14.99
CA LEU A 24 -29.46 -12.41 -14.95
C LEU A 24 -28.48 -12.46 -13.77
N ILE A 25 -27.76 -11.38 -13.46
CA ILE A 25 -26.85 -11.31 -12.31
C ILE A 25 -27.59 -11.49 -10.98
N SER A 26 -28.82 -10.96 -10.90
CA SER A 26 -29.69 -11.06 -9.72
C SER A 26 -30.33 -12.45 -9.58
N ASP A 27 -30.66 -13.09 -10.71
CA ASP A 27 -31.32 -14.38 -10.73
C ASP A 27 -30.36 -15.55 -10.55
N ILE A 28 -29.20 -15.48 -11.21
CA ILE A 28 -28.15 -16.48 -11.16
C ILE A 28 -27.41 -16.34 -9.83
N SER A 29 -27.62 -17.30 -8.94
CA SER A 29 -26.82 -17.44 -7.71
C SER A 29 -26.43 -18.89 -7.53
N VAL A 30 -25.27 -19.11 -6.90
CA VAL A 30 -24.77 -20.46 -6.59
C VAL A 30 -25.83 -21.26 -5.84
N THR A 31 -26.49 -20.64 -4.86
CA THR A 31 -27.52 -21.27 -4.04
C THR A 31 -28.72 -21.73 -4.87
N ARG A 32 -29.29 -20.86 -5.71
CA ARG A 32 -30.46 -21.20 -6.53
C ARG A 32 -30.13 -22.26 -7.58
N GLU A 33 -28.99 -22.15 -8.25
CA GLU A 33 -28.59 -23.11 -9.27
C GLU A 33 -28.23 -24.47 -8.65
N PHE A 34 -27.61 -24.49 -7.46
CA PHE A 34 -27.39 -25.73 -6.72
C PHE A 34 -28.70 -26.39 -6.32
N GLU A 35 -29.69 -25.64 -5.82
CA GLU A 35 -31.00 -26.20 -5.50
C GLU A 35 -31.70 -26.80 -6.71
N ARG A 36 -31.60 -26.15 -7.89
CA ARG A 36 -32.14 -26.67 -9.16
C ARG A 36 -31.43 -27.95 -9.59
N LEU A 37 -30.10 -27.94 -9.63
CA LEU A 37 -29.30 -29.10 -10.00
C LEU A 37 -29.45 -30.25 -9.00
N GLN A 38 -29.65 -29.95 -7.72
CA GLN A 38 -29.90 -30.96 -6.70
C GLN A 38 -31.25 -31.65 -6.90
N LYS A 39 -32.31 -30.89 -7.24
CA LYS A 39 -33.64 -31.46 -7.55
C LYS A 39 -33.58 -32.43 -8.74
N GLU A 40 -32.82 -32.07 -9.77
CA GLU A 40 -32.64 -32.89 -10.98
C GLU A 40 -31.55 -33.97 -10.87
N ARG A 41 -30.93 -34.15 -9.69
CA ARG A 41 -29.80 -35.07 -9.46
C ARG A 41 -28.60 -34.82 -10.38
N GLY A 42 -28.41 -33.58 -10.82
CA GLY A 42 -27.32 -33.13 -11.69
C GLY A 42 -26.01 -32.80 -10.95
N LEU A 43 -25.99 -32.75 -9.62
CA LEU A 43 -24.77 -32.48 -8.84
C LEU A 43 -23.95 -33.76 -8.62
N GLY A 44 -22.67 -33.70 -8.97
CA GLY A 44 -21.73 -34.80 -8.81
C GLY A 44 -20.95 -34.77 -7.48
N ASN A 45 -19.72 -35.29 -7.54
CA ASN A 45 -18.76 -35.28 -6.42
C ASN A 45 -18.29 -33.85 -6.09
N GLU A 46 -17.49 -33.72 -5.03
CA GLU A 46 -16.96 -32.42 -4.57
C GLU A 46 -16.23 -31.65 -5.65
N LYS A 47 -15.45 -32.34 -6.50
CA LYS A 47 -14.78 -31.74 -7.66
C LYS A 47 -15.79 -31.12 -8.63
N HIS A 48 -16.82 -31.88 -9.03
CA HIS A 48 -17.85 -31.37 -9.94
C HIS A 48 -18.61 -30.19 -9.32
N ARG A 49 -18.90 -30.22 -8.02
CA ARG A 49 -19.53 -29.08 -7.32
C ARG A 49 -18.66 -27.83 -7.36
N LYS A 50 -17.34 -27.97 -7.19
CA LYS A 50 -16.41 -26.86 -7.34
C LYS A 50 -16.41 -26.32 -8.77
N GLU A 51 -16.26 -27.19 -9.77
CA GLU A 51 -16.30 -26.81 -11.19
C GLU A 51 -17.59 -26.06 -11.57
N VAL A 52 -18.75 -26.51 -11.09
CA VAL A 52 -20.04 -25.82 -11.30
C VAL A 52 -20.09 -24.48 -10.58
N THR A 53 -19.57 -24.40 -9.36
CA THR A 53 -19.51 -23.13 -8.60
C THR A 53 -18.65 -22.11 -9.32
N ASP A 54 -17.48 -22.53 -9.80
CA ASP A 54 -16.53 -21.68 -10.50
C ASP A 54 -17.14 -21.20 -11.83
N LEU A 55 -17.81 -22.08 -12.58
CA LEU A 55 -18.52 -21.71 -13.82
C LEU A 55 -19.65 -20.70 -13.57
N ILE A 56 -20.44 -20.86 -12.50
CA ILE A 56 -21.50 -19.91 -12.15
C ILE A 56 -20.91 -18.54 -11.80
N LYS A 57 -19.81 -18.52 -11.03
CA LYS A 57 -19.12 -17.28 -10.67
C LYS A 57 -18.54 -16.59 -11.90
N GLU A 58 -17.87 -17.34 -12.77
CA GLU A 58 -17.32 -16.85 -14.04
C GLU A 58 -18.42 -16.27 -14.94
N CYS A 59 -19.56 -16.97 -15.08
CA CYS A 59 -20.69 -16.46 -15.87
C CYS A 59 -21.22 -15.12 -15.33
N ARG A 60 -21.38 -14.99 -14.01
CA ARG A 60 -21.83 -13.72 -13.39
C ARG A 60 -20.80 -12.61 -13.60
N GLN A 61 -19.52 -12.93 -13.49
CA GLN A 61 -18.41 -12.02 -13.71
C GLN A 61 -18.38 -11.52 -15.17
N SER A 62 -18.42 -12.43 -16.15
CA SER A 62 -18.45 -12.07 -17.57
C SER A 62 -19.68 -11.24 -17.97
N LEU A 63 -20.83 -11.47 -17.34
CA LEU A 63 -22.02 -10.63 -17.55
C LEU A 63 -21.77 -9.19 -17.09
N ALA A 64 -21.17 -8.99 -15.92
CA ALA A 64 -20.85 -7.65 -15.42
C ALA A 64 -19.74 -6.99 -16.25
N GLU A 65 -18.73 -7.76 -16.67
CA GLU A 65 -17.65 -7.30 -17.54
C GLU A 65 -18.15 -6.85 -18.92
N CYS A 66 -19.20 -7.47 -19.47
CA CYS A 66 -19.83 -7.01 -20.71
C CYS A 66 -20.37 -5.58 -20.57
N LEU A 67 -21.04 -5.28 -19.45
CA LEU A 67 -21.54 -3.93 -19.18
C LEU A 67 -20.37 -2.96 -18.96
N PHE A 68 -19.37 -3.38 -18.20
CA PHE A 68 -18.17 -2.59 -17.97
C PHE A 68 -17.44 -2.22 -19.26
N ALA A 69 -17.14 -3.20 -20.11
CA ALA A 69 -16.47 -3.02 -21.39
C ALA A 69 -17.24 -2.07 -22.33
N TRP A 70 -18.57 -2.08 -22.27
CA TRP A 70 -19.39 -1.10 -22.96
C TRP A 70 -19.17 0.31 -22.41
N THR A 71 -19.27 0.50 -21.10
CA THR A 71 -19.15 1.82 -20.46
C THR A 71 -17.78 2.48 -20.61
N CYS A 72 -16.72 1.70 -20.79
CA CYS A 72 -15.39 2.25 -21.12
C CYS A 72 -15.35 2.90 -22.52
N GLN A 73 -16.25 2.53 -23.42
CA GLN A 73 -16.29 3.01 -24.81
C GLN A 73 -17.42 4.02 -25.04
N SER A 74 -18.56 3.85 -24.37
CA SER A 74 -19.73 4.69 -24.57
C SER A 74 -20.57 4.79 -23.29
N PRO A 75 -21.06 5.99 -22.95
CA PRO A 75 -21.91 6.16 -21.77
C PRO A 75 -23.24 5.43 -21.95
N LEU A 76 -23.84 5.02 -20.84
CA LEU A 76 -25.17 4.42 -20.82
C LEU A 76 -26.27 5.47 -21.08
N SER A 77 -27.40 4.99 -21.59
CA SER A 77 -28.61 5.80 -21.71
C SER A 77 -29.15 6.19 -20.33
N LYS A 78 -29.99 7.24 -20.26
CA LYS A 78 -30.64 7.67 -19.00
C LYS A 78 -31.32 6.52 -18.26
N GLU A 79 -32.10 5.68 -18.96
CA GLU A 79 -32.81 4.57 -18.33
C GLU A 79 -31.88 3.47 -17.82
N ASP A 80 -30.83 3.17 -18.59
CA ASP A 80 -29.87 2.13 -18.24
C ASP A 80 -29.02 2.55 -17.03
N THR A 81 -28.57 3.81 -16.98
CA THR A 81 -27.86 4.38 -15.83
C THR A 81 -28.73 4.32 -14.56
N LEU A 82 -30.00 4.71 -14.65
CA LEU A 82 -30.92 4.65 -13.50
C LEU A 82 -31.20 3.21 -13.05
N THR A 83 -31.26 2.26 -13.99
CA THR A 83 -31.43 0.84 -13.68
C THR A 83 -30.19 0.29 -12.96
N LEU A 84 -28.99 0.65 -13.43
CA LEU A 84 -27.72 0.28 -12.79
C LEU A 84 -27.62 0.85 -11.37
N ILE A 85 -27.95 2.14 -11.18
CA ILE A 85 -28.02 2.76 -9.85
C ILE A 85 -29.00 2.00 -8.95
N GLY A 86 -30.20 1.66 -9.46
CA GLY A 86 -31.19 0.90 -8.72
C GLY A 86 -30.73 -0.51 -8.31
N HIS A 87 -29.88 -1.15 -9.11
CA HIS A 87 -29.25 -2.42 -8.73
C HIS A 87 -28.24 -2.22 -7.60
N LEU A 88 -27.33 -1.24 -7.75
CA LEU A 88 -26.26 -0.96 -6.78
C LEU A 88 -26.78 -0.53 -5.41
N GLU A 89 -27.97 0.09 -5.34
CA GLU A 89 -28.65 0.42 -4.09
C GLU A 89 -28.95 -0.80 -3.20
N MET A 90 -29.12 -1.96 -3.82
CA MET A 90 -29.55 -3.19 -3.15
C MET A 90 -28.39 -4.13 -2.82
N VAL A 91 -27.17 -3.78 -3.23
CA VAL A 91 -25.93 -4.55 -3.02
C VAL A 91 -25.53 -4.54 -1.54
N THR A 92 -24.88 -5.62 -1.11
CA THR A 92 -24.32 -5.80 0.24
C THR A 92 -22.87 -6.24 0.14
N ALA A 93 -22.05 -5.90 1.12
CA ALA A 93 -20.63 -6.25 1.16
C ALA A 93 -20.44 -7.73 1.55
N GLU A 94 -19.27 -8.26 1.24
CA GLU A 94 -18.82 -9.55 1.75
C GLU A 94 -18.54 -9.50 3.26
N ALA A 95 -18.26 -10.67 3.86
CA ALA A 95 -18.09 -10.80 5.31
C ALA A 95 -16.88 -10.01 5.86
N ASP A 96 -15.90 -9.74 5.01
CA ASP A 96 -14.70 -8.95 5.30
C ASP A 96 -14.89 -7.44 5.03
N GLY A 97 -16.07 -7.03 4.54
CA GLY A 97 -16.37 -5.64 4.17
C GLY A 97 -16.03 -5.27 2.73
N SER A 98 -15.42 -6.18 1.95
CA SER A 98 -15.08 -5.95 0.54
C SER A 98 -16.29 -6.06 -0.39
N LEU A 99 -16.16 -5.54 -1.60
CA LEU A 99 -17.10 -5.79 -2.70
C LEU A 99 -16.72 -7.07 -3.44
N ASP A 100 -17.72 -7.89 -3.77
CA ASP A 100 -17.54 -9.00 -4.69
C ASP A 100 -17.17 -8.48 -6.09
N SER A 101 -16.40 -9.28 -6.84
CA SER A 101 -15.86 -8.88 -8.14
C SER A 101 -16.92 -8.48 -9.17
N VAL A 102 -18.13 -9.06 -9.07
CA VAL A 102 -19.26 -8.73 -9.95
C VAL A 102 -19.76 -7.31 -9.68
N ASN A 103 -20.01 -6.97 -8.41
CA ASN A 103 -20.46 -5.62 -8.05
C ASN A 103 -19.34 -4.58 -8.20
N LEU A 104 -18.07 -4.99 -8.06
CA LEU A 104 -16.94 -4.16 -8.44
C LEU A 104 -17.01 -3.77 -9.92
N ALA A 105 -17.19 -4.72 -10.84
CA ALA A 105 -17.32 -4.41 -12.26
C ALA A 105 -18.51 -3.48 -12.56
N LEU A 106 -19.64 -3.69 -11.90
CA LEU A 106 -20.84 -2.84 -12.05
C LEU A 106 -20.65 -1.42 -11.51
N VAL A 107 -20.01 -1.23 -10.34
CA VAL A 107 -19.72 0.12 -9.85
C VAL A 107 -18.71 0.82 -10.74
N MET A 108 -17.68 0.10 -11.23
CA MET A 108 -16.73 0.68 -12.19
C MET A 108 -17.43 1.08 -13.49
N SER A 109 -18.42 0.32 -13.94
CA SER A 109 -19.25 0.68 -15.10
C SER A 109 -19.97 2.02 -14.88
N LEU A 110 -20.56 2.21 -13.69
CA LEU A 110 -21.21 3.48 -13.33
C LEU A 110 -20.18 4.62 -13.22
N LEU A 111 -19.02 4.38 -12.60
CA LEU A 111 -17.98 5.39 -12.45
C LEU A 111 -17.43 5.88 -13.79
N TYR A 112 -17.35 5.02 -14.81
CA TYR A 112 -17.00 5.41 -16.17
C TYR A 112 -18.12 6.20 -16.87
N CYS A 113 -19.40 5.88 -16.61
CA CYS A 113 -20.52 6.70 -17.10
C CYS A 113 -20.51 8.12 -16.54
N LEU A 114 -19.93 8.30 -15.35
CA LEU A 114 -19.78 9.61 -14.69
C LEU A 114 -18.44 10.28 -15.02
N ASP A 115 -17.53 9.62 -15.73
CA ASP A 115 -16.20 10.15 -15.99
C ASP A 115 -16.25 11.35 -16.93
N VAL A 116 -15.53 12.41 -16.56
CA VAL A 116 -15.34 13.63 -17.35
C VAL A 116 -13.86 14.04 -17.42
N SER A 117 -12.95 13.18 -16.96
CA SER A 117 -11.50 13.45 -16.88
C SER A 117 -10.84 13.70 -18.24
N PHE A 118 -11.42 13.20 -19.33
CA PHE A 118 -10.98 13.52 -20.70
C PHE A 118 -11.09 15.01 -21.05
N LEU A 119 -11.90 15.78 -20.31
CA LEU A 119 -12.05 17.24 -20.52
C LEU A 119 -10.81 18.03 -20.08
N GLU A 120 -9.99 17.49 -19.17
CA GLU A 120 -8.75 18.14 -18.72
C GLU A 120 -7.62 18.08 -19.75
N GLN A 121 -7.65 17.12 -20.69
CA GLN A 121 -6.53 16.85 -21.59
C GLN A 121 -6.36 17.85 -22.74
N GLY A 122 -7.26 18.82 -22.91
CA GLY A 122 -7.09 19.92 -23.86
C GLY A 122 -6.81 19.48 -25.32
N THR A 123 -7.21 18.27 -25.70
CA THR A 123 -6.91 17.72 -27.02
C THR A 123 -7.86 18.27 -28.06
N GLU A 124 -7.30 18.47 -29.25
CA GLU A 124 -7.92 19.04 -30.44
C GLU A 124 -9.08 18.18 -31.01
N ASP A 125 -9.35 17.01 -30.42
CA ASP A 125 -10.42 16.08 -30.79
C ASP A 125 -11.76 16.46 -30.12
N ARG A 126 -12.36 17.55 -30.63
CA ARG A 126 -13.69 18.01 -30.20
C ARG A 126 -14.84 17.07 -30.58
N GLU A 127 -14.60 16.01 -31.35
CA GLU A 127 -15.65 15.11 -31.85
C GLU A 127 -16.26 14.22 -30.74
N GLY A 128 -15.48 13.76 -29.77
CA GLY A 128 -15.96 12.92 -28.66
C GLY A 128 -16.75 13.67 -27.59
N ILE A 129 -16.49 14.97 -27.41
CA ILE A 129 -17.13 15.83 -26.40
C ILE A 129 -18.65 15.96 -26.65
N HIS A 130 -19.06 15.89 -27.92
CA HIS A 130 -20.47 15.96 -28.33
C HIS A 130 -21.25 14.66 -28.09
N ALA A 131 -20.61 13.58 -27.66
CA ALA A 131 -21.25 12.28 -27.46
C ALA A 131 -21.63 11.99 -25.99
N LEU A 132 -21.22 12.82 -25.02
CA LEU A 132 -21.53 12.57 -23.61
C LEU A 132 -22.89 13.13 -23.20
N PRO A 133 -23.82 12.28 -22.70
CA PRO A 133 -25.11 12.71 -22.15
C PRO A 133 -24.97 13.77 -21.05
N LEU A 134 -23.85 13.73 -20.30
CA LEU A 134 -23.54 14.72 -19.26
C LEU A 134 -23.39 16.16 -19.78
N LEU A 135 -23.00 16.33 -21.03
CA LEU A 135 -22.79 17.63 -21.67
C LEU A 135 -23.94 18.02 -22.61
N THR A 136 -24.62 17.04 -23.19
CA THR A 136 -25.63 17.26 -24.23
C THR A 136 -27.06 17.17 -23.72
N GLU A 137 -27.33 16.40 -22.67
CA GLU A 137 -28.68 16.07 -22.23
C GLU A 137 -28.98 16.53 -20.79
N LYS A 138 -29.58 17.72 -20.65
CA LYS A 138 -30.02 18.24 -19.33
C LYS A 138 -30.93 17.26 -18.57
N GLN A 139 -31.77 16.51 -19.28
CA GLN A 139 -32.66 15.52 -18.66
C GLN A 139 -31.92 14.32 -18.08
N TYR A 140 -30.77 13.93 -18.66
CA TYR A 140 -29.92 12.87 -18.12
C TYR A 140 -29.34 13.31 -16.79
N VAL A 141 -28.71 14.50 -16.76
CA VAL A 141 -28.12 15.09 -15.56
C VAL A 141 -29.16 15.26 -14.46
N ALA A 142 -30.34 15.81 -14.78
CA ALA A 142 -31.42 15.99 -13.81
C ALA A 142 -31.89 14.67 -13.18
N ALA A 143 -32.04 13.62 -13.98
CA ALA A 143 -32.52 12.34 -13.50
C ALA A 143 -31.49 11.63 -12.61
N VAL A 144 -30.21 11.62 -13.01
CA VAL A 144 -29.12 11.08 -12.19
C VAL A 144 -28.96 11.88 -10.90
N HIS A 145 -29.00 13.21 -10.99
CA HIS A 145 -28.89 14.10 -9.84
C HIS A 145 -29.99 13.86 -8.81
N SER A 146 -31.26 13.87 -9.23
CA SER A 146 -32.40 13.58 -8.34
C SER A 146 -32.27 12.19 -7.73
N ARG A 147 -31.83 11.18 -8.49
CA ARG A 147 -31.65 9.82 -7.97
C ARG A 147 -30.56 9.73 -6.89
N LEU A 148 -29.47 10.48 -7.00
CA LEU A 148 -28.35 10.45 -6.05
C LEU A 148 -28.54 11.35 -4.83
N VAL A 149 -29.35 12.41 -4.95
CA VAL A 149 -29.62 13.40 -3.89
C VAL A 149 -30.91 13.07 -3.13
N GLU A 150 -31.99 12.75 -3.84
CA GLU A 150 -33.33 12.55 -3.29
C GLU A 150 -33.70 11.05 -3.22
N GLY A 151 -32.82 10.17 -3.69
CA GLY A 151 -33.04 8.74 -3.73
C GLY A 151 -33.09 8.08 -2.36
N GLN A 152 -33.43 6.78 -2.37
CA GLN A 152 -33.43 5.97 -1.17
C GLN A 152 -31.99 5.76 -0.65
N ALA A 153 -31.86 5.55 0.66
CA ALA A 153 -30.59 5.18 1.27
C ALA A 153 -30.13 3.82 0.73
N TRP A 154 -28.88 3.73 0.32
CA TRP A 154 -28.31 2.49 -0.19
C TRP A 154 -28.05 1.53 0.98
N LYS A 155 -28.16 0.22 0.74
CA LYS A 155 -27.80 -0.78 1.76
C LYS A 155 -26.32 -0.71 2.16
N LEU A 156 -25.47 -0.25 1.23
CA LEU A 156 -24.07 0.08 1.48
C LEU A 156 -23.85 1.59 1.41
N PRO A 157 -23.83 2.29 2.56
CA PRO A 157 -23.58 3.73 2.59
C PRO A 157 -22.23 4.13 2.00
N GLY A 158 -21.20 3.31 2.17
CA GLY A 158 -19.88 3.56 1.59
C GLY A 158 -19.89 3.53 0.06
N LEU A 159 -20.67 2.63 -0.54
CA LEU A 159 -20.82 2.56 -2.00
C LEU A 159 -21.57 3.79 -2.53
N GLN A 160 -22.63 4.21 -1.84
CA GLN A 160 -23.33 5.47 -2.14
C GLN A 160 -22.37 6.66 -2.09
N ALA A 161 -21.52 6.72 -1.06
CA ALA A 161 -20.55 7.79 -0.88
C ALA A 161 -19.53 7.87 -2.02
N VAL A 162 -19.08 6.73 -2.56
CA VAL A 162 -18.19 6.68 -3.74
C VAL A 162 -18.87 7.27 -4.98
N VAL A 163 -20.11 6.86 -5.25
CA VAL A 163 -20.87 7.36 -6.40
C VAL A 163 -21.21 8.85 -6.24
N GLN A 164 -21.57 9.28 -5.04
CA GLN A 164 -21.81 10.70 -4.73
C GLN A 164 -20.54 11.55 -4.90
N LEU A 165 -19.38 11.05 -4.46
CA LEU A 165 -18.11 11.75 -4.67
C LEU A 165 -17.78 11.86 -6.16
N ALA A 166 -17.90 10.76 -6.91
CA ALA A 166 -17.67 10.77 -8.35
C ALA A 166 -18.60 11.77 -9.04
N TRP A 167 -19.88 11.78 -8.68
CA TRP A 167 -20.85 12.74 -9.20
C TRP A 167 -20.51 14.20 -8.86
N ALA A 168 -20.11 14.46 -7.61
CA ALA A 168 -19.69 15.79 -7.17
C ALA A 168 -18.49 16.31 -7.95
N LEU A 169 -17.51 15.45 -8.23
CA LEU A 169 -16.33 15.80 -9.02
C LEU A 169 -16.68 16.05 -10.48
N SER A 170 -17.59 15.25 -11.06
CA SER A 170 -18.06 15.48 -12.42
C SER A 170 -18.79 16.81 -12.55
N LEU A 171 -19.68 17.14 -11.60
CA LEU A 171 -20.35 18.44 -11.55
C LEU A 171 -19.37 19.60 -11.39
N ARG A 172 -18.36 19.45 -10.54
CA ARG A 172 -17.30 20.45 -10.35
C ARG A 172 -16.51 20.67 -11.65
N ALA A 173 -16.11 19.60 -12.34
CA ALA A 173 -15.41 19.71 -13.63
C ALA A 173 -16.31 20.36 -14.70
N LEU A 174 -17.59 19.96 -14.78
CA LEU A 174 -18.56 20.57 -15.69
C LEU A 174 -18.75 22.07 -15.41
N SER A 175 -18.74 22.50 -14.15
CA SER A 175 -18.88 23.91 -13.77
C SER A 175 -17.74 24.81 -14.28
N GLN A 176 -16.58 24.22 -14.59
CA GLN A 176 -15.43 24.94 -15.15
C GLN A 176 -15.55 25.16 -16.67
N LEU A 177 -16.49 24.49 -17.33
CA LEU A 177 -16.69 24.55 -18.78
C LEU A 177 -17.80 25.53 -19.17
N PRO A 178 -17.72 26.18 -20.35
CA PRO A 178 -18.79 27.05 -20.85
C PRO A 178 -20.15 26.35 -20.97
N GLN A 179 -20.16 25.06 -21.34
CA GLN A 179 -21.36 24.23 -21.45
C GLN A 179 -22.01 23.98 -20.08
N GLY A 180 -21.24 24.02 -19.00
CA GLY A 180 -21.73 23.90 -17.62
C GLY A 180 -22.68 25.01 -17.21
N ALA A 181 -22.68 26.16 -17.91
CA ALA A 181 -23.59 27.26 -17.64
C ALA A 181 -25.08 26.87 -17.77
N ALA A 182 -25.41 25.87 -18.60
CA ALA A 182 -26.77 25.36 -18.73
C ALA A 182 -27.20 24.43 -17.57
N LEU A 183 -26.25 23.99 -16.74
CA LEU A 183 -26.40 23.02 -15.66
C LEU A 183 -26.18 23.63 -14.27
N VAL A 184 -26.15 24.96 -14.15
CA VAL A 184 -25.85 25.69 -12.91
C VAL A 184 -26.70 25.21 -11.72
N GLU A 185 -27.99 24.95 -11.96
CA GLU A 185 -28.93 24.45 -10.95
C GLU A 185 -28.50 23.12 -10.29
N PHE A 186 -27.68 22.32 -10.99
CA PHE A 186 -27.13 21.06 -10.46
C PHE A 186 -25.71 21.22 -9.96
N THR A 187 -24.88 22.01 -10.65
CA THR A 187 -23.45 22.15 -10.31
C THR A 187 -23.24 22.85 -8.96
N GLU A 188 -24.17 23.68 -8.50
CA GLU A 188 -24.10 24.31 -7.17
C GLU A 188 -24.17 23.32 -6.01
N ALA A 189 -24.66 22.10 -6.24
CA ALA A 189 -24.77 21.05 -5.23
C ALA A 189 -23.47 20.24 -5.05
N ASP A 190 -22.42 20.50 -5.82
CA ASP A 190 -21.18 19.72 -5.80
C ASP A 190 -20.50 19.68 -4.42
N GLU A 191 -20.42 20.81 -3.73
CA GLU A 191 -19.86 20.91 -2.38
C GLU A 191 -20.67 20.10 -1.36
N ALA A 192 -22.01 20.15 -1.46
CA ALA A 192 -22.91 19.45 -0.54
C ALA A 192 -22.86 17.94 -0.76
N LEU A 193 -22.79 17.49 -2.01
CA LEU A 193 -22.59 16.07 -2.36
C LEU A 193 -21.23 15.56 -1.88
N ALA A 194 -20.17 16.36 -2.02
CA ALA A 194 -18.87 16.01 -1.46
C ALA A 194 -18.92 15.87 0.07
N ASP A 195 -19.63 16.76 0.77
CA ASP A 195 -19.82 16.65 2.23
C ASP A 195 -20.58 15.38 2.62
N GLN A 196 -21.62 15.01 1.87
CA GLN A 196 -22.35 13.76 2.07
C GLN A 196 -21.47 12.53 1.85
N ALA A 197 -20.65 12.53 0.80
CA ALA A 197 -19.70 11.45 0.54
C ALA A 197 -18.64 11.32 1.66
N LEU A 198 -18.12 12.44 2.15
CA LEU A 198 -17.19 12.44 3.29
C LEU A 198 -17.86 11.92 4.57
N LEU A 199 -19.11 12.32 4.83
CA LEU A 199 -19.91 11.78 5.95
C LEU A 199 -20.19 10.28 5.81
N GLY A 200 -20.34 9.79 4.58
CA GLY A 200 -20.54 8.38 4.26
C GLY A 200 -19.25 7.54 4.30
N GLY A 201 -18.10 8.12 4.67
CA GLY A 201 -16.84 7.38 4.82
C GLY A 201 -16.21 6.95 3.51
N VAL A 202 -16.33 7.77 2.45
CA VAL A 202 -15.90 7.42 1.09
C VAL A 202 -14.46 6.87 1.00
N PHE A 203 -13.48 7.48 1.66
CA PHE A 203 -12.08 7.03 1.58
C PHE A 203 -11.83 5.71 2.30
N LEU A 204 -12.55 5.44 3.39
CA LEU A 204 -12.49 4.17 4.09
C LEU A 204 -13.06 3.07 3.19
N PHE A 205 -14.22 3.31 2.57
CA PHE A 205 -14.84 2.34 1.68
C PHE A 205 -14.04 2.12 0.38
N LEU A 206 -13.36 3.15 -0.15
CA LEU A 206 -12.42 2.95 -1.25
C LEU A 206 -11.27 2.01 -0.84
N THR A 207 -10.79 2.11 0.40
CA THR A 207 -9.68 1.29 0.91
C THR A 207 -10.13 -0.15 1.24
N GLU A 208 -11.19 -0.32 2.02
CA GLU A 208 -11.63 -1.64 2.50
C GLU A 208 -12.57 -2.33 1.52
N GLY A 209 -13.49 -1.56 0.92
CA GLY A 209 -14.53 -2.06 0.01
C GLY A 209 -14.04 -2.33 -1.41
N ILE A 210 -13.33 -1.36 -2.00
CA ILE A 210 -12.91 -1.43 -3.41
C ILE A 210 -11.52 -2.03 -3.57
N LEU A 211 -10.49 -1.48 -2.91
CA LEU A 211 -9.12 -2.02 -3.00
C LEU A 211 -8.97 -3.40 -2.34
N GLY A 212 -9.80 -3.70 -1.34
CA GLY A 212 -9.85 -5.02 -0.69
C GLY A 212 -10.42 -6.13 -1.57
N SER A 213 -11.08 -5.79 -2.69
CA SER A 213 -11.65 -6.79 -3.60
C SER A 213 -10.59 -7.49 -4.43
N ASP A 214 -10.64 -8.83 -4.48
CA ASP A 214 -9.71 -9.68 -5.25
C ASP A 214 -9.65 -9.33 -6.74
N GLY A 215 -10.75 -8.81 -7.29
CA GLY A 215 -10.86 -8.43 -8.71
C GLY A 215 -10.19 -7.11 -9.06
N PHE A 216 -9.88 -6.25 -8.08
CA PHE A 216 -9.39 -4.89 -8.36
C PHE A 216 -8.03 -4.88 -9.06
N SER A 217 -7.10 -5.70 -8.58
CA SER A 217 -5.71 -5.74 -9.08
C SER A 217 -5.55 -6.41 -10.46
N GLN A 218 -6.64 -6.95 -11.02
CA GLN A 218 -6.62 -7.69 -12.29
C GLN A 218 -6.92 -6.80 -13.50
N GLU A 219 -7.53 -5.63 -13.29
CA GLU A 219 -8.00 -4.75 -14.36
C GLU A 219 -7.32 -3.37 -14.34
N GLU A 220 -6.63 -3.04 -15.43
CA GLU A 220 -5.87 -1.80 -15.59
C GLU A 220 -6.78 -0.56 -15.60
N PHE A 221 -7.94 -0.66 -16.25
CA PHE A 221 -8.94 0.39 -16.28
C PHE A 221 -9.47 0.72 -14.86
N TYR A 222 -9.59 -0.28 -13.98
CA TYR A 222 -10.01 -0.02 -12.61
C TYR A 222 -9.00 0.86 -11.88
N THR A 223 -7.72 0.53 -12.05
CA THR A 223 -6.59 1.28 -11.49
C THR A 223 -6.61 2.73 -12.01
N ARG A 224 -6.73 2.93 -13.32
CA ARG A 224 -6.80 4.28 -13.90
C ARG A 224 -7.98 5.09 -13.40
N ARG A 225 -9.16 4.49 -13.30
CA ARG A 225 -10.36 5.22 -12.87
C ARG A 225 -10.27 5.64 -11.41
N LEU A 226 -9.77 4.77 -10.53
CA LEU A 226 -9.58 5.11 -9.12
C LEU A 226 -8.49 6.18 -8.94
N HIS A 227 -7.39 6.09 -9.69
CA HIS A 227 -6.37 7.14 -9.74
C HIS A 227 -6.96 8.49 -10.14
N SER A 228 -7.77 8.55 -11.21
CA SER A 228 -8.46 9.79 -11.60
C SER A 228 -9.36 10.29 -10.47
N LEU A 229 -10.18 9.43 -9.85
CA LEU A 229 -11.06 9.84 -8.75
C LEU A 229 -10.29 10.48 -7.57
N ILE A 230 -9.17 9.89 -7.16
CA ILE A 230 -8.32 10.41 -6.07
C ILE A 230 -7.71 11.75 -6.46
N THR A 231 -7.10 11.81 -7.65
CA THR A 231 -6.36 12.99 -8.09
C THR A 231 -7.30 14.16 -8.45
N ASP A 232 -8.48 13.87 -9.01
CA ASP A 232 -9.54 14.84 -9.28
C ASP A 232 -10.09 15.43 -7.99
N PHE A 233 -10.28 14.64 -6.93
CA PHE A 233 -10.66 15.18 -5.62
C PHE A 233 -9.65 16.21 -5.10
N LEU A 234 -8.36 15.88 -5.18
CA LEU A 234 -7.28 16.76 -4.72
C LEU A 234 -7.16 18.03 -5.58
N ALA A 235 -7.37 17.92 -6.89
CA ALA A 235 -7.20 19.01 -7.85
C ALA A 235 -8.42 19.93 -7.96
N LEU A 236 -9.63 19.36 -8.01
CA LEU A 236 -10.88 20.08 -8.24
C LEU A 236 -11.52 20.61 -6.95
N MET A 237 -11.23 20.00 -5.79
CA MET A 237 -11.80 20.41 -4.50
C MET A 237 -10.75 20.77 -3.43
N PRO A 238 -9.82 21.71 -3.71
CA PRO A 238 -8.75 22.08 -2.77
C PRO A 238 -9.28 22.68 -1.46
N MET A 239 -10.46 23.30 -1.49
CA MET A 239 -11.11 23.83 -0.28
C MET A 239 -11.60 22.72 0.66
N LYS A 240 -12.08 21.58 0.13
CA LYS A 240 -12.43 20.40 0.94
C LYS A 240 -11.18 19.81 1.59
N VAL A 241 -10.09 19.66 0.84
CA VAL A 241 -8.80 19.19 1.38
C VAL A 241 -8.31 20.09 2.51
N LYS A 242 -8.42 21.41 2.36
CA LYS A 242 -8.09 22.37 3.43
C LYS A 242 -9.01 22.24 4.65
N GLN A 243 -10.31 22.03 4.46
CA GLN A 243 -11.26 21.78 5.55
C GLN A 243 -10.93 20.49 6.30
N LEU A 244 -10.59 19.41 5.59
CA LEU A 244 -10.15 18.14 6.17
C LEU A 244 -8.90 18.33 7.04
N ARG A 245 -7.92 19.11 6.55
CA ARG A 245 -6.72 19.42 7.33
C ARG A 245 -7.02 20.23 8.59
N ASN A 246 -7.77 21.32 8.45
CA ASN A 246 -8.13 22.16 9.59
C ASN A 246 -8.87 21.36 10.67
N ARG A 247 -9.77 20.46 10.26
CA ARG A 247 -10.50 19.58 11.16
C ARG A 247 -9.58 18.59 11.87
N ALA A 248 -8.66 17.95 11.15
CA ALA A 248 -7.70 17.03 11.75
C ALA A 248 -6.78 17.74 12.76
N ASP A 249 -6.38 18.99 12.49
CA ASP A 249 -5.61 19.82 13.42
C ASP A 249 -6.42 20.18 14.69
N GLU A 250 -7.73 20.45 14.54
CA GLU A 250 -8.64 20.69 15.66
C GLU A 250 -8.86 19.43 16.50
N ASP A 251 -9.14 18.30 15.85
CA ASP A 251 -9.31 16.98 16.48
C ASP A 251 -8.06 16.57 17.26
N ALA A 252 -6.86 16.81 16.71
CA ALA A 252 -5.60 16.57 17.40
C ALA A 252 -5.44 17.43 18.67
N ARG A 253 -5.87 18.69 18.64
CA ARG A 253 -5.87 19.57 19.82
C ARG A 253 -6.86 19.09 20.88
N LEU A 254 -8.05 18.66 20.46
CA LEU A 254 -9.06 18.10 21.36
C LEU A 254 -8.56 16.83 22.03
N ILE A 255 -7.94 15.91 21.28
CA ILE A 255 -7.31 14.69 21.83
C ILE A 255 -6.22 15.06 22.83
N HIS A 256 -5.34 16.00 22.49
CA HIS A 256 -4.27 16.43 23.38
C HIS A 256 -4.83 17.02 24.69
N MET A 257 -5.86 17.87 24.61
CA MET A 257 -6.53 18.43 25.78
C MET A 257 -7.21 17.35 26.63
N ALA A 258 -7.91 16.39 26.00
CA ALA A 258 -8.56 15.29 26.70
C ALA A 258 -7.55 14.42 27.47
N LEU A 259 -6.41 14.11 26.84
CA LEU A 259 -5.32 13.36 27.48
C LEU A 259 -4.72 14.11 28.68
N GLN A 260 -4.55 15.43 28.57
CA GLN A 260 -4.06 16.25 29.70
C GLN A 260 -5.06 16.29 30.87
N MET A 261 -6.36 16.25 30.58
CA MET A 261 -7.42 16.22 31.58
C MET A 261 -7.72 14.81 32.12
N GLY A 262 -7.01 13.78 31.64
CA GLY A 262 -7.25 12.37 32.03
C GLY A 262 -8.57 11.79 31.54
N SER A 263 -9.22 12.44 30.56
CA SER A 263 -10.47 11.99 29.94
C SER A 263 -10.19 11.22 28.64
N GLU A 264 -11.07 10.29 28.28
CA GLU A 264 -11.00 9.62 26.98
C GLU A 264 -11.28 10.60 25.83
N PRO A 265 -10.61 10.43 24.67
CA PRO A 265 -10.87 11.26 23.51
C PRO A 265 -12.32 11.07 23.03
N PRO A 266 -12.95 12.10 22.44
CA PRO A 266 -14.30 11.98 21.91
C PRO A 266 -14.41 10.85 20.88
N SER A 267 -15.45 10.02 20.98
CA SER A 267 -15.70 8.92 20.03
C SER A 267 -16.24 9.39 18.68
N SER A 268 -16.68 10.65 18.57
CA SER A 268 -17.26 11.25 17.37
C SER A 268 -16.26 11.93 16.43
N LEU A 269 -14.95 11.75 16.66
CA LEU A 269 -13.91 12.35 15.82
C LEU A 269 -13.88 11.68 14.44
N ARG A 270 -13.82 12.50 13.39
CA ARG A 270 -13.82 12.02 12.00
C ARG A 270 -12.37 11.85 11.54
N LYS A 271 -12.11 10.72 10.89
CA LYS A 271 -10.76 10.33 10.42
C LYS A 271 -10.63 10.43 8.90
N ASP A 272 -11.36 11.35 8.29
CA ASP A 272 -11.47 11.43 6.82
C ASP A 272 -10.12 11.71 6.16
N LEU A 273 -9.30 12.59 6.75
CA LEU A 273 -7.96 12.88 6.24
C LEU A 273 -7.02 11.69 6.44
N ASP A 274 -7.10 11.01 7.59
CA ASP A 274 -6.36 9.78 7.86
C ASP A 274 -6.69 8.72 6.81
N HIS A 275 -7.97 8.48 6.56
CA HIS A 275 -8.44 7.52 5.55
C HIS A 275 -8.00 7.91 4.13
N LEU A 276 -7.97 9.21 3.79
CA LEU A 276 -7.44 9.67 2.50
C LEU A 276 -5.93 9.37 2.36
N MET A 277 -5.13 9.62 3.40
CA MET A 277 -3.70 9.33 3.39
C MET A 277 -3.42 7.82 3.30
N ILE A 278 -4.19 7.01 4.04
CA ILE A 278 -4.11 5.55 3.96
C ILE A 278 -4.53 5.05 2.57
N LEU A 279 -5.62 5.57 2.00
CA LEU A 279 -6.07 5.22 0.65
C LEU A 279 -4.97 5.46 -0.38
N ILE A 280 -4.33 6.64 -0.35
CA ILE A 280 -3.20 6.95 -1.25
C ILE A 280 -2.04 5.99 -0.98
N GLY A 281 -1.70 5.73 0.28
CA GLY A 281 -0.63 4.81 0.66
C GLY A 281 -0.85 3.39 0.14
N GLU A 282 -2.03 2.82 0.35
CA GLU A 282 -2.38 1.47 -0.09
C GLU A 282 -2.49 1.37 -1.61
N PHE A 283 -3.15 2.34 -2.26
CA PHE A 283 -3.35 2.34 -3.70
C PHE A 283 -2.03 2.38 -4.50
N TYR A 284 -1.08 3.25 -4.12
CA TYR A 284 0.20 3.37 -4.83
C TYR A 284 1.27 2.37 -4.32
N SER A 285 0.98 1.58 -3.28
CA SER A 285 1.93 0.60 -2.72
C SER A 285 2.33 -0.52 -3.68
N LYS A 286 1.49 -0.78 -4.70
CA LYS A 286 1.70 -1.78 -5.75
C LYS A 286 1.44 -1.14 -7.10
N ASP A 287 2.19 -1.56 -8.11
CA ASP A 287 1.98 -1.13 -9.50
C ASP A 287 1.99 -2.36 -10.41
N PRO A 288 0.91 -3.17 -10.43
CA PRO A 288 0.87 -4.44 -11.17
C PRO A 288 0.96 -4.25 -12.69
N PHE A 289 0.60 -3.06 -13.19
CA PHE A 289 0.57 -2.71 -14.60
C PHE A 289 1.72 -1.79 -15.03
N GLU A 290 2.66 -1.48 -14.12
CA GLU A 290 3.81 -0.60 -14.36
C GLU A 290 3.41 0.75 -14.98
N LEU A 291 2.30 1.32 -14.50
CA LEU A 291 1.74 2.58 -15.01
C LEU A 291 2.45 3.82 -14.46
N GLU A 292 3.23 3.66 -13.38
CA GLU A 292 3.96 4.72 -12.70
C GLU A 292 3.09 5.92 -12.27
N LEU A 293 1.80 5.68 -11.98
CA LEU A 293 0.81 6.73 -11.64
C LEU A 293 1.21 7.57 -10.42
N GLY A 294 2.00 7.00 -9.51
CA GLY A 294 2.55 7.70 -8.35
C GLY A 294 3.44 8.90 -8.71
N LEU A 295 4.00 8.94 -9.92
CA LEU A 295 4.86 10.05 -10.38
C LEU A 295 4.10 11.39 -10.48
N GLU A 296 2.78 11.36 -10.64
CA GLU A 296 1.97 12.58 -10.67
C GLU A 296 1.98 13.34 -9.33
N PHE A 297 2.34 12.69 -8.23
CA PHE A 297 2.49 13.33 -6.92
C PHE A 297 3.83 14.04 -6.74
N TRP A 298 4.76 13.87 -7.68
CA TRP A 298 6.10 14.41 -7.60
C TRP A 298 6.32 15.45 -8.70
N CYS A 299 6.94 16.58 -8.37
CA CYS A 299 7.43 17.53 -9.37
C CYS A 299 8.95 17.45 -9.43
N PRO A 300 9.56 17.14 -10.59
CA PRO A 300 11.00 17.20 -10.74
C PRO A 300 11.47 18.65 -10.53
N SER A 301 12.17 18.91 -9.43
CA SER A 301 12.87 20.18 -9.23
C SER A 301 14.26 20.20 -9.87
N GLU A 302 14.80 19.01 -10.17
CA GLU A 302 16.11 18.79 -10.75
C GLU A 302 15.96 18.06 -12.09
N SER A 303 16.62 18.56 -13.13
CA SER A 303 16.72 17.86 -14.41
C SER A 303 17.55 16.60 -14.21
N LEU A 304 16.89 15.45 -14.10
CA LEU A 304 17.56 14.15 -14.12
C LEU A 304 18.23 13.99 -15.49
N GLN A 305 19.55 14.20 -15.53
CA GLN A 305 20.36 13.87 -16.70
C GLN A 305 20.50 12.35 -16.78
N HIS A 306 19.51 11.66 -17.36
CA HIS A 306 19.74 10.32 -17.88
C HIS A 306 19.28 10.20 -19.33
N THR A 307 20.27 9.91 -20.16
CA THR A 307 20.16 9.50 -21.56
C THR A 307 19.60 8.07 -21.60
N SER A 308 18.72 7.81 -22.58
CA SER A 308 18.09 6.52 -22.94
C SER A 308 16.85 6.11 -22.13
N LEU A 309 15.67 6.27 -22.72
CA LEU A 309 14.88 5.19 -23.32
C LEU A 309 13.72 5.79 -24.13
N THR A 310 13.72 5.43 -25.41
CA THR A 310 12.66 5.64 -26.39
C THR A 310 11.33 5.04 -25.92
N GLY A 311 10.26 5.85 -25.84
CA GLY A 311 8.88 5.34 -25.77
C GLY A 311 7.93 5.96 -24.73
N SER A 312 8.39 6.83 -23.82
CA SER A 312 7.50 7.49 -22.86
C SER A 312 6.91 8.78 -23.45
N PHE A 313 5.60 8.99 -23.30
CA PHE A 313 4.82 10.11 -23.85
C PHE A 313 5.24 11.53 -23.36
N LEU A 314 6.34 11.66 -22.63
CA LEU A 314 6.82 12.91 -22.03
C LEU A 314 8.26 13.28 -22.44
N GLY A 315 8.64 12.97 -23.68
CA GLY A 315 9.93 13.33 -24.27
C GLY A 315 10.05 14.79 -24.75
N VAL A 316 9.59 15.80 -23.99
CA VAL A 316 9.82 17.22 -24.33
C VAL A 316 10.43 17.97 -23.13
N PRO A 317 11.73 18.33 -23.19
CA PRO A 317 12.43 18.94 -22.06
C PRO A 317 12.21 20.46 -22.04
N LEU A 318 10.98 20.94 -21.74
CA LEU A 318 10.68 22.35 -21.39
C LEU A 318 9.22 22.64 -21.00
N GLN A 319 8.40 21.63 -20.69
CA GLN A 319 7.01 21.87 -20.29
C GLN A 319 6.93 22.12 -18.79
N ARG A 320 6.33 23.25 -18.37
CA ARG A 320 5.95 23.46 -16.97
C ARG A 320 5.10 22.26 -16.52
N PRO A 321 5.30 21.73 -15.30
CA PRO A 321 4.50 20.62 -14.81
C PRO A 321 3.01 20.95 -14.93
N PRO A 322 2.15 20.00 -15.35
CA PRO A 322 0.71 20.19 -15.40
C PRO A 322 0.17 20.74 -14.08
N HIS A 323 -0.87 21.58 -14.13
CA HIS A 323 -1.47 22.20 -12.94
C HIS A 323 -1.82 21.14 -11.88
N LYS A 324 -2.40 20.01 -12.32
CA LYS A 324 -2.76 18.88 -11.47
C LYS A 324 -1.55 18.33 -10.71
N GLN A 325 -0.45 18.03 -11.40
CA GLN A 325 0.82 17.58 -10.80
C GLN A 325 1.35 18.58 -9.74
N VAL A 326 1.25 19.89 -10.01
CA VAL A 326 1.65 20.93 -9.04
C VAL A 326 0.78 20.89 -7.78
N VAL A 327 -0.53 20.73 -7.92
CA VAL A 327 -1.46 20.63 -6.79
C VAL A 327 -1.18 19.37 -5.96
N LEU A 328 -0.96 18.23 -6.60
CA LEU A 328 -0.65 16.96 -5.92
C LEU A 328 0.68 17.02 -5.15
N SER A 329 1.74 17.54 -5.78
CA SER A 329 3.04 17.74 -5.14
C SER A 329 2.96 18.73 -3.97
N LYS A 330 2.17 19.79 -4.11
CA LYS A 330 1.89 20.74 -3.03
C LYS A 330 1.14 20.05 -1.88
N PHE A 331 0.17 19.19 -2.17
CA PHE A 331 -0.55 18.42 -1.15
C PHE A 331 0.40 17.55 -0.32
N VAL A 332 1.30 16.78 -0.95
CA VAL A 332 2.28 15.92 -0.24
C VAL A 332 3.15 16.73 0.73
N ARG A 333 3.61 17.92 0.29
CA ARG A 333 4.43 18.81 1.13
C ARG A 333 3.64 19.45 2.26
N GLN A 334 2.47 20.02 1.94
CA GLN A 334 1.63 20.72 2.92
C GLN A 334 1.10 19.79 4.02
N MET A 335 0.83 18.53 3.70
CA MET A 335 0.39 17.57 4.70
C MET A 335 1.49 17.24 5.72
N GLY A 336 2.77 17.31 5.32
CA GLY A 336 3.92 17.12 6.21
C GLY A 336 4.32 18.35 7.03
N ASP A 337 3.86 19.55 6.64
CA ASP A 337 4.12 20.77 7.40
C ASP A 337 3.30 20.80 8.70
N LEU A 338 3.97 21.10 9.83
CA LEU A 338 3.37 21.17 11.18
C LEU A 338 2.46 19.96 11.49
N LEU A 339 2.92 18.76 11.15
CA LEU A 339 2.16 17.51 11.22
C LEU A 339 1.74 17.16 12.67
N PRO A 340 0.42 17.03 12.96
CA PRO A 340 -0.07 16.53 14.24
C PRO A 340 0.35 15.08 14.48
N ALA A 341 0.53 14.70 15.75
CA ALA A 341 0.93 13.34 16.13
C ALA A 341 -0.08 12.26 15.68
N THR A 342 -1.36 12.60 15.56
CA THR A 342 -2.42 11.69 15.06
C THR A 342 -2.23 11.34 13.58
N LEU A 343 -1.75 12.29 12.78
CA LEU A 343 -1.53 12.11 11.35
C LEU A 343 -0.14 11.57 11.00
N TYR A 344 0.73 11.36 12.00
CA TYR A 344 2.10 10.89 11.78
C TYR A 344 2.15 9.57 11.02
N ILE A 345 1.43 8.55 11.49
CA ILE A 345 1.40 7.23 10.86
C ILE A 345 0.71 7.28 9.48
N PRO A 346 -0.51 7.85 9.33
CA PRO A 346 -1.15 7.98 8.01
C PRO A 346 -0.25 8.67 6.98
N TYR A 347 0.45 9.74 7.37
CA TYR A 347 1.36 10.45 6.47
C TYR A 347 2.56 9.58 6.03
N LEU A 348 3.14 8.80 6.95
CA LEU A 348 4.22 7.88 6.61
C LEU A 348 3.74 6.74 5.69
N CYS A 349 2.54 6.20 5.93
CA CYS A 349 1.93 5.20 5.04
C CYS A 349 1.67 5.78 3.64
N MET A 350 1.20 7.02 3.54
CA MET A 350 1.02 7.73 2.28
C MET A 350 2.36 7.87 1.53
N LEU A 351 3.41 8.37 2.21
CA LEU A 351 4.74 8.50 1.61
C LEU A 351 5.33 7.16 1.19
N LYS A 352 5.05 6.08 1.93
CA LYS A 352 5.51 4.73 1.60
C LYS A 352 4.91 4.26 0.28
N GLY A 353 3.59 4.42 0.10
CA GLY A 353 2.92 4.13 -1.18
C GLY A 353 3.48 4.97 -2.32
N LEU A 354 3.64 6.28 -2.09
CA LEU A 354 4.17 7.21 -3.09
C LEU A 354 5.68 7.06 -3.36
N ALA A 355 6.40 6.23 -2.60
CA ALA A 355 7.82 5.93 -2.80
C ALA A 355 8.05 4.64 -3.60
N ASN A 356 7.01 4.01 -4.11
CA ASN A 356 7.11 2.81 -4.93
C ASN A 356 7.67 3.14 -6.33
N GLY A 357 8.78 2.50 -6.71
CA GLY A 357 9.48 2.74 -7.98
C GLY A 357 10.75 3.60 -7.84
N PRO A 358 11.67 3.53 -8.84
CA PRO A 358 12.99 4.16 -8.76
C PRO A 358 12.94 5.69 -8.73
N GLN A 359 12.07 6.32 -9.52
CA GLN A 359 11.93 7.77 -9.55
C GLN A 359 11.17 8.30 -8.32
N CYS A 360 10.03 7.69 -7.99
CA CYS A 360 9.24 7.99 -6.80
C CYS A 360 10.06 7.93 -5.50
N SER A 361 10.84 6.86 -5.32
CA SER A 361 11.73 6.71 -4.15
C SER A 361 12.80 7.79 -4.07
N HIS A 362 13.38 8.20 -5.21
CA HIS A 362 14.32 9.30 -5.26
C HIS A 362 13.67 10.63 -4.85
N TYR A 363 12.48 10.96 -5.35
CA TYR A 363 11.78 12.19 -4.96
C TYR A 363 11.38 12.19 -3.49
N CYS A 364 10.90 11.05 -2.97
CA CYS A 364 10.59 10.89 -1.56
C CYS A 364 11.84 11.03 -0.67
N PHE A 365 12.97 10.45 -1.07
CA PHE A 365 14.27 10.63 -0.40
C PHE A 365 14.66 12.12 -0.33
N SER A 366 14.55 12.84 -1.45
CA SER A 366 14.88 14.26 -1.55
C SER A 366 13.94 15.14 -0.72
N LEU A 367 12.66 14.80 -0.62
CA LEU A 367 11.69 15.46 0.26
C LEU A 367 12.14 15.37 1.73
N LEU A 368 12.43 14.15 2.21
CA LEU A 368 12.85 13.90 3.59
C LEU A 368 14.21 14.54 3.93
N LYS A 369 15.11 14.64 2.94
CA LYS A 369 16.38 15.36 3.05
C LYS A 369 16.16 16.86 3.21
N THR A 370 15.29 17.45 2.37
CA THR A 370 14.97 18.89 2.41
C THR A 370 14.30 19.27 3.73
N ASN A 371 13.42 18.41 4.24
CA ASN A 371 12.73 18.60 5.52
C ASN A 371 13.67 18.70 6.73
N GLY A 372 14.85 18.08 6.65
CA GLY A 372 15.88 18.10 7.69
C GLY A 372 16.90 19.23 7.56
N ALA A 373 16.92 19.98 6.45
CA ALA A 373 17.87 21.06 6.25
C ALA A 373 17.57 22.24 7.20
N PRO A 374 18.59 22.84 7.85
CA PRO A 374 18.40 24.05 8.64
C PRO A 374 18.07 25.22 7.70
N HIS A 375 16.78 25.48 7.49
CA HIS A 375 16.35 26.64 6.71
C HIS A 375 16.58 27.92 7.52
N GLU A 376 17.47 28.79 7.04
CA GLU A 376 17.81 30.09 7.64
C GLU A 376 16.60 31.04 7.84
N ASN A 377 15.45 30.74 7.23
CA ASN A 377 14.23 31.56 7.28
C ASN A 377 13.10 31.04 8.19
N ARG A 378 13.28 29.92 8.92
CA ARG A 378 12.32 29.52 9.96
C ARG A 378 12.78 30.14 11.27
N GLN A 379 11.99 31.07 11.82
CA GLN A 379 12.26 31.76 13.09
C GLN A 379 12.81 30.79 14.14
N ALA A 380 13.96 31.15 14.72
CA ALA A 380 14.67 30.40 15.74
C ALA A 380 13.72 29.97 16.87
N GLY A 381 13.46 28.67 16.98
CA GLY A 381 12.67 28.09 18.08
C GLY A 381 11.72 26.96 17.68
N MET A 382 11.35 26.83 16.41
CA MET A 382 10.50 25.70 15.96
C MET A 382 11.39 24.53 15.53
N SER A 383 11.35 23.43 16.30
CA SER A 383 12.00 22.15 16.01
C SER A 383 11.87 21.76 14.52
N GLY A 384 12.93 21.20 13.94
CA GLY A 384 12.93 20.68 12.56
C GLY A 384 11.78 19.70 12.31
N SER A 385 11.47 19.43 11.03
CA SER A 385 10.37 18.54 10.68
C SER A 385 10.56 17.16 11.32
N VAL A 386 9.53 16.67 12.02
CA VAL A 386 9.48 15.33 12.62
C VAL A 386 9.51 14.22 11.57
N VAL A 387 9.25 14.55 10.30
CA VAL A 387 9.37 13.63 9.16
C VAL A 387 10.57 14.08 8.31
N SER A 388 11.76 13.72 8.78
CA SER A 388 13.05 14.00 8.12
C SER A 388 14.08 12.90 8.44
N TRP A 389 15.10 12.76 7.61
CA TRP A 389 16.19 11.80 7.86
C TRP A 389 16.94 12.12 9.15
N GLU A 390 17.23 13.39 9.39
CA GLU A 390 17.95 13.87 10.57
C GLU A 390 17.21 13.51 11.85
N HIS A 391 15.91 13.80 11.93
CA HIS A 391 15.09 13.46 13.10
C HIS A 391 15.04 11.95 13.34
N PHE A 392 14.88 11.15 12.28
CA PHE A 392 14.76 9.70 12.38
C PHE A 392 16.06 9.04 12.87
N PHE A 393 17.19 9.32 12.23
CA PHE A 393 18.47 8.71 12.63
C PHE A 393 18.93 9.20 14.01
N HIS A 394 18.70 10.47 14.34
CA HIS A 394 18.95 10.96 15.69
C HIS A 394 18.10 10.24 16.73
N SER A 395 16.82 10.03 16.45
CA SER A 395 15.92 9.28 17.34
C SER A 395 16.38 7.83 17.52
N LEU A 396 16.78 7.13 16.45
CA LEU A 396 17.32 5.77 16.55
C LEU A 396 18.60 5.71 17.41
N MET A 397 19.50 6.68 17.26
CA MET A 397 20.70 6.76 18.10
C MET A 397 20.34 6.96 19.58
N LEU A 398 19.39 7.85 19.89
CA LEU A 398 18.92 8.06 21.26
C LEU A 398 18.28 6.80 21.86
N TYR A 399 17.45 6.08 21.08
CA TYR A 399 16.89 4.80 21.53
C TYR A 399 17.99 3.77 21.80
N HIS A 400 18.98 3.66 20.92
CA HIS A 400 20.11 2.75 21.11
C HIS A 400 20.92 3.08 22.36
N GLU A 401 21.24 4.36 22.59
CA GLU A 401 21.99 4.79 23.77
C GLU A 401 21.23 4.53 25.08
N ASN A 402 19.92 4.79 25.09
CA ASN A 402 19.11 4.62 26.29
C ASN A 402 18.89 3.13 26.62
N LEU A 403 18.51 2.32 25.64
CA LEU A 403 18.23 0.89 25.84
C LEU A 403 19.48 0.06 26.14
N ARG A 404 20.67 0.50 25.68
CA ARG A 404 21.93 -0.20 25.99
C ARG A 404 22.35 -0.02 27.45
N ARG A 405 21.97 1.09 28.10
CA ARG A 405 22.25 1.33 29.52
C ARG A 405 21.45 0.42 30.46
N ASP A 406 20.45 -0.29 29.95
CA ASP A 406 19.59 -1.22 30.70
C ASP A 406 20.16 -2.64 30.84
N VAL A 407 21.25 -2.98 30.15
CA VAL A 407 21.94 -4.27 30.38
C VAL A 407 22.62 -4.20 31.75
N PRO A 408 22.25 -5.05 32.74
CA PRO A 408 22.78 -4.93 34.09
C PRO A 408 24.30 -5.09 34.09
N SER A 409 25.02 -3.99 34.28
CA SER A 409 26.41 -4.07 34.68
C SER A 409 26.45 -4.59 36.12
N ALA A 410 27.25 -5.63 36.38
CA ALA A 410 27.34 -6.27 37.69
C ALA A 410 27.82 -5.33 38.82
N ASP A 411 28.21 -4.09 38.52
CA ASP A 411 28.88 -3.16 39.46
C ASP A 411 28.05 -1.92 39.89
N SER A 412 26.83 -1.69 39.40
CA SER A 412 26.11 -0.44 39.71
C SER A 412 25.01 -0.59 40.78
N MET A 413 25.41 -0.77 42.05
CA MET A 413 24.48 -0.87 43.19
C MET A 413 24.10 0.47 43.88
N GLN A 414 24.48 1.66 43.41
CA GLN A 414 24.37 2.87 44.27
C GLN A 414 23.84 4.19 43.70
N TYR A 415 23.24 4.25 42.51
CA TYR A 415 22.53 5.48 42.09
C TYR A 415 21.13 5.18 41.58
N ARG A 416 20.12 5.70 42.30
CA ARG A 416 18.73 5.76 41.84
C ARG A 416 18.66 6.72 40.66
N HIS A 417 18.78 6.18 39.45
CA HIS A 417 18.52 6.92 38.22
C HIS A 417 16.99 7.09 38.03
N PRO A 418 16.54 8.18 37.38
CA PRO A 418 15.13 8.37 37.04
C PRO A 418 14.62 7.19 36.19
N PRO A 419 13.31 6.88 36.25
CA PRO A 419 12.76 5.70 35.60
C PRO A 419 13.04 5.74 34.09
N ILE A 420 13.68 4.67 33.63
CA ILE A 420 14.02 4.37 32.24
C ILE A 420 12.72 4.32 31.41
N ARG A 421 12.74 4.93 30.22
CA ARG A 421 11.54 5.07 29.37
C ARG A 421 11.51 3.92 28.36
N ASP A 422 10.73 2.88 28.66
CA ASP A 422 10.38 1.85 27.68
C ASP A 422 9.76 2.48 26.41
N ILE A 423 10.01 1.87 25.24
CA ILE A 423 9.38 2.30 23.98
C ILE A 423 7.86 2.13 24.13
N THR A 424 7.12 3.24 24.07
CA THR A 424 5.66 3.20 24.15
C THR A 424 5.07 2.57 22.88
N GLN A 425 3.85 2.03 22.96
CA GLN A 425 3.17 1.43 21.80
C GLN A 425 3.05 2.41 20.61
N ARG A 426 2.80 3.70 20.88
CA ARG A 426 2.73 4.74 19.83
C ARG A 426 4.09 5.00 19.18
N GLU A 427 5.16 5.02 19.97
CA GLU A 427 6.53 5.16 19.44
C GLU A 427 6.91 3.93 18.61
N LEU A 428 6.54 2.72 19.06
CA LEU A 428 6.76 1.49 18.32
C LEU A 428 6.07 1.50 16.95
N GLU A 429 4.81 1.90 16.89
CA GLU A 429 4.04 2.03 15.65
C GLU A 429 4.64 3.08 14.72
N GLY A 430 5.03 4.24 15.26
CA GLY A 430 5.71 5.30 14.50
C GLY A 430 7.06 4.88 13.93
N LEU A 431 7.92 4.24 14.74
CA LEU A 431 9.21 3.70 14.32
C LEU A 431 9.04 2.61 13.26
N THR A 432 8.05 1.73 13.43
CA THR A 432 7.71 0.69 12.46
C THR A 432 7.30 1.30 11.13
N ALA A 433 6.40 2.28 11.12
CA ALA A 433 5.96 2.96 9.90
C ALA A 433 7.13 3.65 9.18
N PHE A 434 8.02 4.33 9.92
CA PHE A 434 9.16 5.01 9.33
C PHE A 434 10.20 4.01 8.78
N LEU A 435 10.46 2.89 9.48
CA LEU A 435 11.34 1.83 8.98
C LEU A 435 10.79 1.19 7.70
N GLN A 436 9.47 1.03 7.58
CA GLN A 436 8.85 0.55 6.35
C GLN A 436 9.02 1.56 5.19
N LEU A 437 8.86 2.85 5.46
CA LEU A 437 9.13 3.92 4.49
C LEU A 437 10.60 3.90 4.04
N LEU A 438 11.54 3.87 5.00
CA LEU A 438 12.97 3.76 4.74
C LEU A 438 13.27 2.54 3.86
N THR A 439 12.78 1.36 4.26
CA THR A 439 12.98 0.10 3.55
C THR A 439 12.48 0.19 2.11
N THR A 440 11.34 0.82 1.88
CA THR A 440 10.76 1.02 0.54
C THR A 440 11.66 1.93 -0.30
N ILE A 441 12.06 3.09 0.22
CA ILE A 441 12.92 4.05 -0.49
C ILE A 441 14.26 3.41 -0.87
N ILE A 442 14.94 2.79 0.08
CA ILE A 442 16.28 2.23 -0.14
C ILE A 442 16.25 0.92 -0.94
N THR A 443 15.10 0.25 -1.02
CA THR A 443 14.89 -0.89 -1.93
C THR A 443 14.99 -0.46 -3.39
N TRP A 444 14.40 0.69 -3.72
CA TRP A 444 14.32 1.20 -5.10
C TRP A 444 15.47 2.13 -5.49
N SER A 445 16.09 2.82 -4.53
CA SER A 445 17.11 3.85 -4.80
C SER A 445 18.48 3.48 -4.21
N GLU A 446 19.42 3.11 -5.08
CA GLU A 446 20.82 2.90 -4.71
C GLU A 446 21.48 4.18 -4.19
N ASN A 447 21.23 5.31 -4.84
CA ASN A 447 21.75 6.60 -4.41
C ASN A 447 21.32 6.94 -2.98
N ALA A 448 20.08 6.58 -2.59
CA ALA A 448 19.62 6.74 -1.22
C ALA A 448 20.37 5.81 -0.26
N ARG A 449 20.62 4.54 -0.62
CA ARG A 449 21.41 3.60 0.21
C ARG A 449 22.79 4.16 0.54
N LEU A 450 23.53 4.55 -0.50
CA LEU A 450 24.89 5.07 -0.36
C LEU A 450 24.91 6.37 0.43
N ALA A 451 24.06 7.34 0.07
CA ALA A 451 24.03 8.65 0.74
C ALA A 451 23.69 8.56 2.23
N LEU A 452 22.82 7.63 2.63
CA LEU A 452 22.48 7.42 4.05
C LEU A 452 23.62 6.74 4.82
N CYS A 453 24.28 5.74 4.21
CA CYS A 453 25.38 5.01 4.84
C CYS A 453 26.69 5.80 4.91
N GLU A 454 26.94 6.69 3.95
CA GLU A 454 28.11 7.58 3.92
C GLU A 454 27.97 8.78 4.86
N HIS A 455 26.79 9.02 5.44
CA HIS A 455 26.59 10.12 6.36
C HIS A 455 27.46 9.96 7.62
N PRO A 456 28.34 10.93 7.95
CA PRO A 456 29.40 10.75 8.93
C PRO A 456 28.90 10.53 10.36
N GLN A 457 27.67 10.96 10.67
CA GLN A 457 27.12 10.91 12.03
C GLN A 457 26.10 9.80 12.24
N TRP A 458 25.39 9.35 11.20
CA TRP A 458 24.23 8.48 11.42
C TRP A 458 24.62 7.02 11.61
N THR A 459 25.68 6.57 10.93
CA THR A 459 26.17 5.17 10.96
C THR A 459 25.03 4.13 11.00
N PRO A 460 24.06 4.17 10.05
CA PRO A 460 22.78 3.46 10.17
C PRO A 460 22.90 1.98 10.51
N VAL A 461 23.82 1.29 9.84
CA VAL A 461 24.08 -0.14 10.03
C VAL A 461 24.48 -0.46 11.47
N VAL A 462 25.39 0.31 12.06
CA VAL A 462 25.90 0.07 13.42
C VAL A 462 24.80 0.29 14.45
N VAL A 463 24.05 1.38 14.32
CA VAL A 463 22.94 1.71 15.24
C VAL A 463 21.84 0.66 15.17
N MET A 464 21.45 0.24 13.95
CA MET A 464 20.44 -0.79 13.74
C MET A 464 20.84 -2.15 14.30
N LEU A 465 22.09 -2.58 14.07
CA LEU A 465 22.59 -3.83 14.66
C LEU A 465 22.68 -3.75 16.20
N GLY A 466 23.05 -2.59 16.74
CA GLY A 466 23.04 -2.35 18.19
C GLY A 466 21.63 -2.46 18.79
N LEU A 467 20.62 -1.91 18.12
CA LEU A 467 19.22 -2.05 18.52
C LEU A 467 18.71 -3.50 18.49
N LEU A 468 19.22 -4.35 17.59
CA LEU A 468 18.88 -5.77 17.57
C LEU A 468 19.40 -6.52 18.81
N GLN A 469 20.48 -6.05 19.43
CA GLN A 469 21.01 -6.61 20.68
C GLN A 469 20.23 -6.13 21.92
N CYS A 470 19.47 -5.04 21.82
CA CYS A 470 18.61 -4.55 22.90
C CYS A 470 17.35 -5.41 23.05
N SER A 471 16.71 -5.32 24.22
CA SER A 471 15.42 -5.97 24.53
C SER A 471 14.25 -5.21 23.89
N VAL A 472 14.17 -5.27 22.57
CA VAL A 472 13.14 -4.62 21.75
C VAL A 472 12.11 -5.65 21.27
N GLN A 473 10.87 -5.23 21.04
CA GLN A 473 9.81 -6.13 20.55
C GLN A 473 10.20 -6.77 19.19
N PRO A 474 9.85 -8.07 18.96
CA PRO A 474 10.24 -8.80 17.75
C PRO A 474 9.80 -8.14 16.44
N VAL A 475 8.64 -7.48 16.42
CA VAL A 475 8.13 -6.76 15.24
C VAL A 475 9.10 -5.67 14.80
N LEU A 476 9.61 -4.87 15.72
CA LEU A 476 10.57 -3.80 15.40
C LEU A 476 11.92 -4.38 14.97
N LYS A 477 12.40 -5.45 15.62
CA LYS A 477 13.60 -6.16 15.18
C LYS A 477 13.48 -6.71 13.75
N ALA A 478 12.31 -7.28 13.40
CA ALA A 478 12.05 -7.74 12.04
C ALA A 478 12.10 -6.59 11.02
N GLN A 479 11.53 -5.42 11.33
CA GLN A 479 11.60 -4.24 10.46
C GLN A 479 13.03 -3.71 10.32
N ILE A 480 13.82 -3.73 11.39
CA ILE A 480 15.24 -3.38 11.34
C ILE A 480 16.01 -4.33 10.41
N LEU A 481 15.77 -5.65 10.51
CA LEU A 481 16.38 -6.63 9.62
C LEU A 481 15.98 -6.42 8.15
N HIS A 482 14.72 -6.06 7.87
CA HIS A 482 14.29 -5.71 6.51
C HIS A 482 14.99 -4.45 5.98
N ALA A 483 15.17 -3.42 6.81
CA ALA A 483 15.92 -2.22 6.42
C ALA A 483 17.40 -2.57 6.14
N LEU A 484 18.04 -3.37 7.00
CA LEU A 484 19.40 -3.86 6.80
C LEU A 484 19.52 -4.71 5.52
N ALA A 485 18.54 -5.55 5.22
CA ALA A 485 18.50 -6.33 3.99
C ALA A 485 18.44 -5.41 2.77
N ALA A 486 17.59 -4.39 2.81
CA ALA A 486 17.47 -3.42 1.73
C ALA A 486 18.76 -2.59 1.54
N PHE A 487 19.45 -2.18 2.62
CA PHE A 487 20.79 -1.60 2.54
C PHE A 487 21.82 -2.55 1.92
N GLY A 488 21.76 -3.83 2.29
CA GLY A 488 22.65 -4.89 1.82
C GLY A 488 22.49 -5.25 0.34
N LYS A 489 21.57 -4.62 -0.40
CA LYS A 489 21.49 -4.77 -1.87
C LYS A 489 22.67 -4.14 -2.61
N SER A 490 23.35 -3.15 -2.02
CA SER A 490 24.58 -2.59 -2.58
C SER A 490 25.80 -3.39 -2.09
N PRO A 491 26.65 -3.94 -2.98
CA PRO A 491 27.76 -4.83 -2.61
C PRO A 491 28.75 -4.25 -1.59
N GLU A 492 29.03 -2.95 -1.65
CA GLU A 492 29.95 -2.25 -0.74
C GLU A 492 29.40 -2.26 0.69
N ILE A 493 28.10 -1.97 0.83
CA ILE A 493 27.40 -2.00 2.11
C ILE A 493 27.30 -3.45 2.60
N ALA A 494 26.95 -4.40 1.73
CA ALA A 494 26.85 -5.82 2.06
C ALA A 494 28.14 -6.39 2.67
N ALA A 495 29.29 -6.07 2.09
CA ALA A 495 30.60 -6.51 2.61
C ALA A 495 30.87 -5.99 4.04
N SER A 496 30.56 -4.72 4.30
CA SER A 496 30.69 -4.12 5.64
C SER A 496 29.68 -4.68 6.64
N LEU A 497 28.46 -4.97 6.17
CA LEU A 497 27.36 -5.50 6.97
C LEU A 497 27.66 -6.93 7.42
N TRP A 498 28.27 -7.77 6.57
CA TRP A 498 28.78 -9.09 6.96
C TRP A 498 29.79 -9.03 8.11
N GLN A 499 30.77 -8.12 8.02
CA GLN A 499 31.76 -7.95 9.09
C GLN A 499 31.10 -7.48 10.39
N SER A 500 30.13 -6.58 10.28
CA SER A 500 29.37 -6.08 11.43
C SER A 500 28.48 -7.16 12.06
N LEU A 501 27.87 -8.04 11.26
CA LEU A 501 27.11 -9.20 11.73
C LEU A 501 28.00 -10.19 12.50
N GLU A 502 29.19 -10.49 11.99
CA GLU A 502 30.16 -11.33 12.70
C GLU A 502 30.63 -10.66 13.99
N TYR A 503 30.87 -9.36 14.01
CA TYR A 503 31.31 -8.68 15.22
C TYR A 503 30.21 -8.64 16.29
N THR A 504 28.96 -8.41 15.87
CA THR A 504 27.81 -8.29 16.78
C THR A 504 27.28 -9.63 17.27
N GLN A 505 27.67 -10.75 16.64
CA GLN A 505 27.26 -12.10 17.02
C GLN A 505 25.72 -12.23 17.16
N ILE A 506 24.94 -11.53 16.33
CA ILE A 506 23.46 -11.61 16.32
C ILE A 506 23.01 -13.05 16.09
N LEU A 507 23.62 -13.70 15.10
CA LEU A 507 23.75 -15.14 15.11
C LEU A 507 25.05 -15.48 15.84
N GLN A 508 24.97 -16.34 16.84
CA GLN A 508 26.15 -16.78 17.56
C GLN A 508 27.00 -17.72 16.69
N THR A 509 28.05 -17.18 16.06
CA THR A 509 28.99 -17.96 15.23
C THR A 509 30.18 -18.48 16.03
N VAL A 510 30.44 -17.89 17.20
CA VAL A 510 31.49 -18.32 18.15
C VAL A 510 30.86 -18.80 19.45
N LYS A 511 31.12 -20.06 19.81
CA LYS A 511 30.69 -20.62 21.11
C LYS A 511 31.75 -20.34 22.18
N ALA A 512 31.36 -19.64 23.24
CA ALA A 512 32.25 -19.46 24.40
C ALA A 512 32.45 -20.82 25.13
N PRO A 513 33.66 -21.12 25.63
CA PRO A 513 33.92 -22.36 26.35
C PRO A 513 33.04 -22.43 27.60
N GLY A 514 32.17 -23.46 27.67
CA GLY A 514 31.24 -23.67 28.78
C GLY A 514 29.79 -23.20 28.53
N GLN A 515 29.52 -22.52 27.42
CA GLN A 515 28.17 -22.09 27.08
C GLN A 515 27.34 -23.28 26.57
N ARG A 516 26.29 -23.65 27.33
CA ARG A 516 25.40 -24.77 27.01
C ARG A 516 24.12 -24.36 26.28
N GLN A 517 23.72 -23.09 26.40
CA GLN A 517 22.49 -22.56 25.81
C GLN A 517 22.80 -21.73 24.57
N ALA A 518 21.94 -21.86 23.56
CA ALA A 518 21.92 -20.96 22.41
C ALA A 518 21.75 -19.50 22.88
N ALA A 519 22.20 -18.55 22.08
CA ALA A 519 22.02 -17.12 22.32
C ALA A 519 21.68 -16.39 21.01
N GLY A 520 21.23 -15.15 21.13
CA GLY A 520 20.86 -14.32 19.99
C GLY A 520 19.59 -14.82 19.31
N ILE A 521 19.56 -14.74 17.98
CA ILE A 521 18.34 -14.99 17.19
C ILE A 521 17.79 -16.41 17.34
N GLU A 522 18.62 -17.40 17.67
CA GLU A 522 18.17 -18.77 17.89
C GLU A 522 17.29 -18.90 19.15
N VAL A 523 17.58 -18.14 20.20
CA VAL A 523 16.73 -18.09 21.40
C VAL A 523 15.44 -17.36 21.10
N GLU A 524 15.50 -16.24 20.38
CA GLU A 524 14.29 -15.49 20.01
C GLU A 524 13.34 -16.35 19.16
N LEU A 525 13.87 -17.13 18.23
CA LEU A 525 13.12 -18.09 17.43
C LEU A 525 12.46 -19.18 18.30
N ASN A 526 13.21 -19.78 19.21
CA ASN A 526 12.74 -20.94 19.96
C ASN A 526 11.85 -20.58 21.16
N GLU A 527 12.07 -19.44 21.81
CA GLU A 527 11.34 -19.04 23.02
C GLU A 527 10.26 -17.99 22.73
N ILE A 528 10.54 -17.00 21.87
CA ILE A 528 9.62 -15.86 21.64
C ILE A 528 8.71 -16.13 20.44
N GLU A 529 9.25 -16.41 19.26
CA GLU A 529 8.42 -16.60 18.05
C GLU A 529 7.59 -17.89 18.12
N SER A 530 8.19 -18.97 18.66
CA SER A 530 7.49 -20.26 18.75
C SER A 530 6.36 -20.28 19.77
N SER A 531 6.40 -19.42 20.80
CA SER A 531 5.28 -19.28 21.73
C SER A 531 4.13 -18.45 21.15
N CYS A 532 4.44 -17.53 20.24
CA CYS A 532 3.46 -16.70 19.53
C CYS A 532 2.88 -17.35 18.26
N GLU A 533 3.49 -18.45 17.79
CA GLU A 533 3.16 -19.13 16.51
C GLU A 533 3.22 -18.20 15.28
N GLU A 534 4.02 -17.14 15.36
CA GLU A 534 4.29 -16.16 14.29
C GLU A 534 5.81 -15.94 14.21
N TYR A 535 6.37 -15.94 12.99
CA TYR A 535 7.83 -15.95 12.77
C TYR A 535 8.38 -14.74 11.97
N PRO A 536 8.06 -13.48 12.33
CA PRO A 536 8.49 -12.31 11.57
C PRO A 536 10.01 -12.05 11.61
N LEU A 537 10.68 -12.26 12.75
CA LEU A 537 12.11 -12.05 12.93
C LEU A 537 12.91 -13.06 12.12
N THR A 538 12.55 -14.35 12.22
CA THR A 538 13.24 -15.41 11.48
C THR A 538 13.10 -15.23 9.97
N ARG A 539 11.92 -14.84 9.49
CA ARG A 539 11.70 -14.52 8.07
C ARG A 539 12.53 -13.32 7.61
N ALA A 540 12.57 -12.25 8.40
CA ALA A 540 13.37 -11.07 8.10
C ALA A 540 14.88 -11.38 8.09
N PHE A 541 15.35 -12.23 9.00
CA PHE A 541 16.73 -12.69 9.02
C PHE A 541 17.07 -13.56 7.80
N CYS A 542 16.20 -14.51 7.44
CA CYS A 542 16.39 -15.30 6.22
C CYS A 542 16.47 -14.41 4.98
N HIS A 543 15.62 -13.37 4.89
CA HIS A 543 15.65 -12.39 3.81
C HIS A 543 16.95 -11.57 3.78
N LEU A 544 17.45 -11.13 4.94
CA LEU A 544 18.74 -10.47 5.08
C LEU A 544 19.87 -11.37 4.56
N ILE A 545 19.95 -12.61 5.04
CA ILE A 545 21.00 -13.55 4.63
C ILE A 545 20.94 -13.83 3.12
N SER A 546 19.75 -14.06 2.57
CA SER A 546 19.56 -14.26 1.13
C SER A 546 20.09 -13.06 0.33
N THR A 547 19.70 -11.84 0.72
CA THR A 547 20.09 -10.60 0.02
C THR A 547 21.60 -10.37 0.10
N LEU A 548 22.20 -10.62 1.26
CA LEU A 548 23.64 -10.47 1.45
C LEU A 548 24.46 -11.49 0.65
N VAL A 549 24.01 -12.75 0.59
CA VAL A 549 24.67 -13.79 -0.22
C VAL A 549 24.56 -13.46 -1.72
N GLU A 550 23.40 -12.95 -2.17
CA GLU A 550 23.20 -12.48 -3.55
C GLU A 550 24.10 -11.30 -3.91
N SER A 551 24.29 -10.36 -2.98
CA SER A 551 24.97 -9.10 -3.25
C SER A 551 26.49 -9.18 -3.10
N ALA A 552 27.00 -9.74 -1.99
CA ALA A 552 28.43 -9.96 -1.78
C ALA A 552 28.69 -10.92 -0.60
N LEU A 553 29.47 -11.99 -0.80
CA LEU A 553 29.91 -12.89 0.28
C LEU A 553 31.44 -12.80 0.48
N PRO A 554 31.93 -12.25 1.61
CA PRO A 554 33.37 -12.19 1.89
C PRO A 554 33.99 -13.58 2.07
N VAL A 555 35.06 -13.87 1.32
CA VAL A 555 35.77 -15.17 1.38
C VAL A 555 36.34 -15.45 2.77
N ASN A 556 36.81 -14.40 3.46
CA ASN A 556 37.41 -14.49 4.79
C ASN A 556 36.42 -14.15 5.92
N LEU A 557 35.12 -14.37 5.71
CA LEU A 557 34.09 -14.07 6.70
C LEU A 557 34.37 -14.80 8.02
N GLY A 558 34.44 -14.06 9.14
CA GLY A 558 34.73 -14.61 10.47
C GLY A 558 36.21 -14.90 10.73
N ALA A 559 37.12 -14.62 9.78
CA ALA A 559 38.55 -14.80 9.98
C ALA A 559 39.05 -13.99 11.19
N GLY A 560 39.81 -14.66 12.07
CA GLY A 560 40.30 -14.09 13.33
C GLY A 560 39.43 -14.41 14.55
N LEU A 561 38.14 -14.70 14.35
CA LEU A 561 37.22 -15.13 15.42
C LEU A 561 36.93 -16.65 15.34
N ARG A 562 36.81 -17.19 14.13
CA ARG A 562 36.52 -18.60 13.85
C ARG A 562 37.14 -19.03 12.52
N ALA A 563 36.93 -20.29 12.15
CA ALA A 563 37.26 -20.77 10.80
C ALA A 563 36.50 -19.93 9.75
N PRO A 564 37.19 -19.38 8.74
CA PRO A 564 36.56 -18.53 7.73
C PRO A 564 35.45 -19.25 6.96
N GLY A 565 34.42 -18.50 6.55
CA GLY A 565 33.39 -18.96 5.62
C GLY A 565 31.96 -18.86 6.17
N PHE A 566 30.99 -19.26 5.35
CA PHE A 566 29.55 -19.09 5.60
C PHE A 566 28.91 -20.21 6.46
N GLN A 567 29.67 -21.24 6.83
CA GLN A 567 29.15 -22.47 7.42
C GLN A 567 28.21 -22.28 8.63
N PRO A 568 28.48 -21.41 9.63
CA PRO A 568 27.61 -21.27 10.80
C PRO A 568 26.20 -20.76 10.47
N TYR A 569 26.07 -19.87 9.47
CA TYR A 569 24.77 -19.40 9.01
C TYR A 569 24.01 -20.51 8.27
N LEU A 570 24.71 -21.30 7.45
CA LEU A 570 24.11 -22.45 6.78
C LEU A 570 23.62 -23.50 7.78
N ASP A 571 24.40 -23.78 8.82
CA ASP A 571 24.01 -24.72 9.87
C ASP A 571 22.77 -24.23 10.63
N PHE A 572 22.70 -22.94 10.99
CA PHE A 572 21.50 -22.35 11.59
C PHE A 572 20.27 -22.44 10.68
N LEU A 573 20.40 -22.06 9.40
CA LEU A 573 19.30 -22.11 8.45
C LEU A 573 18.81 -23.55 8.24
N ARG A 574 19.74 -24.50 8.07
CA ARG A 574 19.40 -25.91 7.89
C ARG A 574 18.75 -26.49 9.15
N ASP A 575 19.42 -26.41 10.29
CA ASP A 575 19.08 -27.19 11.48
C ASP A 575 17.97 -26.54 12.30
N SER A 576 18.08 -25.23 12.56
CA SER A 576 17.18 -24.51 13.46
C SER A 576 15.96 -23.94 12.73
N VAL A 577 16.09 -23.59 11.44
CA VAL A 577 14.98 -23.04 10.64
C VAL A 577 14.29 -24.13 9.81
N PHE A 578 14.94 -24.64 8.74
CA PHE A 578 14.27 -25.47 7.73
C PHE A 578 13.94 -26.90 8.19
N LEU A 579 14.80 -27.57 8.96
CA LEU A 579 14.50 -28.91 9.47
C LEU A 579 13.39 -28.89 10.54
N ALA A 580 13.37 -27.88 11.40
CA ALA A 580 12.33 -27.70 12.41
C ALA A 580 11.01 -27.17 11.83
N PHE A 581 11.05 -26.54 10.65
CA PHE A 581 9.92 -25.85 10.04
C PHE A 581 8.63 -26.67 9.92
N PRO A 582 8.63 -27.94 9.45
CA PRO A 582 7.39 -28.73 9.36
C PRO A 582 6.78 -29.07 10.72
N THR A 583 7.57 -29.02 11.79
CA THR A 583 7.16 -29.39 13.15
C THR A 583 6.65 -28.21 13.98
N ARG A 584 6.88 -26.97 13.53
CA ARG A 584 6.44 -25.75 14.21
C ARG A 584 4.95 -25.48 13.98
N ALA A 585 4.28 -24.88 14.97
CA ALA A 585 2.91 -24.41 14.85
C ALA A 585 2.87 -23.03 14.19
N TYR A 586 1.87 -22.78 13.35
CA TYR A 586 1.74 -21.51 12.63
C TYR A 586 0.31 -21.00 12.77
N ARG A 587 0.18 -19.78 13.32
CA ARG A 587 -1.11 -19.09 13.40
C ARG A 587 -1.65 -18.76 12.02
N ARG A 588 -0.77 -18.43 11.07
CA ARG A 588 -1.11 -18.10 9.68
C ARG A 588 -0.50 -19.10 8.71
N PRO A 589 -1.31 -19.90 7.99
CA PRO A 589 -0.80 -20.87 7.02
C PRO A 589 0.06 -20.26 5.92
N ALA A 590 -0.21 -19.00 5.52
CA ALA A 590 0.55 -18.29 4.49
C ALA A 590 2.03 -18.10 4.86
N GLU A 591 2.37 -18.05 6.14
CA GLU A 591 3.78 -17.99 6.58
C GLU A 591 4.55 -19.24 6.19
N LYS A 592 3.84 -20.38 6.01
CA LYS A 592 4.46 -21.60 5.52
C LYS A 592 4.98 -21.47 4.08
N VAL A 593 4.30 -20.69 3.24
CA VAL A 593 4.64 -20.56 1.82
C VAL A 593 5.88 -19.68 1.62
N CYS A 594 6.03 -18.60 2.39
CA CYS A 594 7.19 -17.70 2.29
C CYS A 594 8.53 -18.41 2.60
N CYS A 595 8.60 -19.25 3.63
CA CYS A 595 9.84 -19.95 3.96
C CYS A 595 10.22 -20.99 2.90
N SER A 596 9.24 -21.62 2.24
CA SER A 596 9.50 -22.55 1.13
C SER A 596 10.06 -21.86 -0.13
N LEU A 597 9.72 -20.59 -0.36
CA LEU A 597 10.27 -19.79 -1.47
C LEU A 597 11.70 -19.30 -1.17
N LEU A 598 11.97 -18.92 0.08
CA LEU A 598 13.33 -18.59 0.55
C LEU A 598 14.27 -19.80 0.46
N ASP A 599 13.79 -21.01 0.77
CA ASP A 599 14.56 -22.25 0.61
C ASP A 599 14.96 -22.51 -0.85
N LYS A 600 14.05 -22.27 -1.80
CA LYS A 600 14.36 -22.37 -3.24
C LYS A 600 15.44 -21.38 -3.64
N HIS A 601 15.36 -20.12 -3.21
CA HIS A 601 16.38 -19.10 -3.51
C HIS A 601 17.74 -19.44 -2.90
N VAL A 602 17.78 -19.81 -1.62
CA VAL A 602 19.02 -20.20 -0.92
C VAL A 602 19.63 -21.46 -1.52
N SER A 603 18.81 -22.44 -1.92
CA SER A 603 19.26 -23.63 -2.64
C SER A 603 19.90 -23.27 -3.99
N TYR A 604 19.27 -22.37 -4.77
CA TYR A 604 19.81 -21.89 -6.05
C TYR A 604 21.11 -21.07 -5.91
N LEU A 605 21.26 -20.29 -4.84
CA LEU A 605 22.50 -19.54 -4.56
C LEU A 605 23.63 -20.43 -4.06
N SER A 606 23.31 -21.47 -3.29
CA SER A 606 24.29 -22.50 -2.90
C SER A 606 24.82 -23.26 -4.11
N LEU A 607 23.99 -23.42 -5.16
CA LEU A 607 24.33 -24.06 -6.43
C LEU A 607 25.34 -23.28 -7.27
N THR A 608 25.26 -21.94 -7.26
CA THR A 608 26.09 -21.08 -8.11
C THR A 608 27.35 -20.54 -7.42
N SER A 609 27.30 -20.32 -6.09
CA SER A 609 28.43 -19.74 -5.33
C SER A 609 29.21 -20.74 -4.48
N ILE A 610 28.69 -21.94 -4.21
CA ILE A 610 29.32 -22.92 -3.30
C ILE A 610 29.37 -24.29 -3.98
N TYR A 611 30.41 -24.51 -4.79
CA TYR A 611 30.76 -25.87 -5.24
C TYR A 611 31.08 -26.74 -4.00
N GLY A 612 30.10 -27.50 -3.51
CA GLY A 612 30.36 -28.54 -2.50
C GLY A 612 29.20 -29.09 -1.66
N CYS A 613 28.06 -28.40 -1.48
CA CYS A 613 27.06 -28.80 -0.45
C CYS A 613 25.61 -28.96 -0.93
N VAL A 614 25.37 -29.03 -2.23
CA VAL A 614 24.02 -28.92 -2.82
C VAL A 614 23.20 -30.21 -2.76
N SER A 615 23.81 -31.39 -2.69
CA SER A 615 23.11 -32.65 -2.98
C SER A 615 22.14 -33.16 -1.90
N LEU A 616 22.04 -32.50 -0.74
CA LEU A 616 21.20 -32.99 0.39
C LEU A 616 19.88 -32.22 0.57
N LEU A 617 19.84 -30.91 0.31
CA LEU A 617 18.63 -30.10 0.52
C LEU A 617 17.57 -30.31 -0.59
N THR A 618 17.99 -30.38 -1.85
CA THR A 618 17.08 -30.63 -2.98
C THR A 618 16.46 -32.04 -2.96
N PHE A 619 17.20 -33.03 -2.43
CA PHE A 619 16.74 -34.42 -2.37
C PHE A 619 15.69 -34.63 -1.26
N TYR A 620 15.82 -33.93 -0.13
CA TYR A 620 14.87 -34.05 0.99
C TYR A 620 13.50 -33.42 0.66
N PHE A 621 13.46 -32.34 -0.12
CA PHE A 621 12.20 -31.64 -0.39
C PHE A 621 11.36 -32.23 -1.53
N THR A 622 11.98 -32.93 -2.49
CA THR A 622 11.22 -33.69 -3.49
C THR A 622 10.38 -34.80 -2.84
N LEU A 623 10.78 -35.28 -1.65
CA LEU A 623 10.05 -36.24 -0.83
C LEU A 623 8.94 -35.61 0.05
N CYS A 624 9.12 -34.37 0.52
CA CYS A 624 8.14 -33.68 1.37
C CYS A 624 7.06 -32.91 0.58
N SER A 625 7.34 -32.45 -0.65
CA SER A 625 6.36 -31.77 -1.51
C SER A 625 5.31 -32.73 -2.13
N GLY A 626 5.45 -34.05 -1.89
CA GLY A 626 4.56 -35.09 -2.39
C GLY A 626 3.53 -35.61 -1.38
N ARG A 627 3.29 -34.92 -0.25
CA ARG A 627 2.26 -35.29 0.72
C ARG A 627 1.44 -34.09 1.21
#